data_AF-A0A2N2JR22-F1
#
_entry.id   AF-A0A2N2JR22-F1
#
_cell.length_a   1.000
_cell.length_b   1.000
_cell.length_c   1.000
_cell.angle_alpha   90.00
_cell.angle_beta   90.00
_cell.angle_gamma   90.00
#
_symmetry.space_group_name_H-M   'P 1'
#
loop_
_entity.id
_entity.type
_entity.pdbx_description
1 polymer ?
#
loop_
_entity_poly.entity_id
_entity_poly.type
_entity_poly.pdbx_seq_one_letter_code
_entity_poly.pdbx_strand_id
1 'polypeptide(L)'
;LATADGNRRETILQLERLGLPVYVTNPSDTRGVLKSILHIGEITSQEKNAGRLVDTLQTRLDRVTEQTRHRNKPRVFFQLGLEPIVTAGRGTLINEVIERAGGVNVAGADMANYPRYSAEGIIGASPDIIVFAPMINDNKFEAVKRFWKNFPEVPAVKNRRIHPINADLINRASPRIFDAVEIMALFFHPDINISR
;
A
#
# COMPACT_ATOMS: atom_id res chain seq x y z
N LEU A 1 -11.40 1.34 -19.40
CA LEU A 1 -11.06 1.14 -17.97
C LEU A 1 -10.55 2.46 -17.39
N ALA A 2 -11.03 2.84 -16.22
CA ALA A 2 -10.63 4.05 -15.50
C ALA A 2 -10.50 3.76 -14.00
N THR A 3 -9.83 4.64 -13.26
CA THR A 3 -9.72 4.61 -11.79
C THR A 3 -10.29 5.89 -11.20
N ALA A 4 -10.97 5.81 -10.06
CA ALA A 4 -11.61 6.98 -9.45
C ALA A 4 -10.60 8.09 -9.08
N ASP A 5 -9.42 7.72 -8.58
CA ASP A 5 -8.41 8.68 -8.15
C ASP A 5 -7.46 9.11 -9.28
N GLY A 6 -7.35 8.32 -10.35
CA GLY A 6 -6.45 8.60 -11.48
C GLY A 6 -7.11 9.32 -12.66
N ASN A 7 -8.44 9.43 -12.69
CA ASN A 7 -9.18 10.06 -13.78
C ASN A 7 -10.16 11.11 -13.26
N ARG A 8 -10.16 12.28 -13.91
CA ARG A 8 -11.15 13.33 -13.62
C ARG A 8 -12.56 12.84 -13.96
N ARG A 9 -13.51 13.09 -13.06
CA ARG A 9 -14.92 12.70 -13.24
C ARG A 9 -15.50 13.27 -14.52
N GLU A 10 -15.16 14.51 -14.87
CA GLU A 10 -15.63 15.18 -16.07
C GLU A 10 -15.20 14.43 -17.34
N THR A 11 -13.98 13.88 -17.34
CA THR A 11 -13.46 13.09 -18.47
C THR A 11 -14.23 11.78 -18.64
N ILE A 12 -14.60 11.12 -17.54
CA ILE A 12 -15.43 9.90 -17.59
C ILE A 12 -16.81 10.21 -18.17
N LEU A 13 -17.47 11.27 -17.67
CA LEU A 13 -18.78 11.70 -18.15
C LEU A 13 -18.76 12.12 -19.63
N GLN A 14 -17.65 12.66 -20.13
CA GLN A 14 -17.48 12.96 -21.55
C GLN A 14 -17.41 11.69 -22.40
N LEU A 15 -16.66 10.68 -21.97
CA LEU A 15 -16.59 9.39 -22.67
C LEU A 15 -17.96 8.70 -22.72
N GLU A 16 -18.72 8.72 -21.62
CA GLU A 16 -20.08 8.18 -21.58
C GLU A 16 -21.02 8.90 -22.55
N ARG A 17 -20.96 10.24 -22.63
CA ARG A 17 -21.74 11.03 -23.61
C ARG A 17 -21.40 10.72 -25.06
N LEU A 18 -20.20 10.22 -25.34
CA LEU A 18 -19.77 9.77 -26.67
C LEU A 18 -20.18 8.32 -26.97
N GLY A 19 -20.92 7.68 -26.06
CA GLY A 19 -21.33 6.27 -26.20
C GLY A 19 -20.20 5.27 -25.96
N LEU A 20 -19.08 5.71 -25.36
CA LEU A 20 -17.97 4.83 -25.02
C LEU A 20 -18.20 4.23 -23.63
N PRO A 21 -18.31 2.89 -23.50
CA PRO A 21 -18.51 2.27 -22.19
C PRO A 21 -17.24 2.42 -21.34
N VAL A 22 -17.40 2.89 -20.10
CA VAL A 22 -16.31 3.07 -19.15
C VAL A 22 -16.60 2.31 -17.87
N TYR A 23 -15.72 1.37 -17.52
CA TYR A 23 -15.70 0.73 -16.21
C TYR A 23 -14.69 1.42 -15.31
N VAL A 24 -15.15 1.91 -14.15
CA VAL A 24 -14.35 2.63 -13.16
C VAL A 24 -14.09 1.73 -11.95
N THR A 25 -12.83 1.55 -11.57
CA THR A 25 -12.45 0.85 -10.34
C THR A 25 -12.06 1.84 -9.24
N ASN A 26 -12.42 1.51 -7.99
CA ASN A 26 -11.97 2.24 -6.81
C ASN A 26 -11.78 1.33 -5.58
N PRO A 27 -10.83 0.37 -5.63
CA PRO A 27 -10.62 -0.54 -4.52
C PRO A 27 -9.85 0.17 -3.40
N SER A 28 -10.46 0.26 -2.22
CA SER A 28 -9.79 0.73 -1.01
C SER A 28 -9.25 -0.40 -0.13
N ASP A 29 -9.58 -1.66 -0.47
CA ASP A 29 -9.14 -2.86 0.23
C ASP A 29 -8.78 -4.02 -0.74
N THR A 30 -8.01 -5.00 -0.26
CA THR A 30 -7.56 -6.21 -0.96
C THR A 30 -8.75 -7.01 -1.50
N ARG A 31 -9.83 -7.11 -0.71
CA ARG A 31 -11.09 -7.72 -1.13
C ARG A 31 -11.72 -6.98 -2.32
N GLY A 32 -11.66 -5.65 -2.33
CA GLY A 32 -12.12 -4.80 -3.43
C GLY A 32 -11.27 -5.00 -4.68
N VAL A 33 -9.96 -5.23 -4.52
CA VAL A 33 -9.07 -5.59 -5.64
C VAL A 33 -9.49 -6.94 -6.23
N LEU A 34 -9.72 -7.96 -5.39
CA LEU A 34 -10.19 -9.27 -5.85
C LEU A 34 -11.55 -9.17 -6.57
N LYS A 35 -12.50 -8.41 -6.01
CA LYS A 35 -13.80 -8.15 -6.67
C LYS A 35 -13.64 -7.45 -8.02
N SER A 36 -12.72 -6.49 -8.11
CA SER A 36 -12.44 -5.79 -9.37
C SER A 36 -11.88 -6.74 -10.42
N ILE A 37 -11.03 -7.71 -10.03
CA ILE A 37 -10.51 -8.75 -10.93
C ILE A 37 -11.65 -9.62 -11.46
N LEU A 38 -12.56 -10.09 -10.59
CA LEU A 38 -13.72 -10.88 -11.00
C LEU A 38 -14.61 -10.14 -12.01
N HIS A 39 -14.96 -8.89 -11.69
CA HIS A 39 -15.81 -8.08 -12.57
C HIS A 39 -15.14 -7.77 -13.91
N ILE A 40 -13.82 -7.50 -13.91
CA ILE A 40 -13.05 -7.35 -15.16
C ILE A 40 -13.11 -8.66 -15.96
N GLY A 41 -13.02 -9.82 -15.29
CA GLY A 41 -13.22 -11.11 -15.91
C GLY A 41 -14.58 -11.23 -16.61
N GLU A 42 -15.67 -10.86 -15.92
CA GLU A 42 -17.04 -10.89 -16.47
C GLU A 42 -17.18 -10.01 -17.72
N ILE A 43 -16.76 -8.75 -17.66
CA ILE A 43 -16.91 -7.81 -18.79
C ILE A 43 -15.98 -8.11 -19.98
N THR A 44 -14.99 -8.99 -19.79
CA THR A 44 -14.05 -9.42 -20.85
C THR A 44 -14.25 -10.87 -21.27
N SER A 45 -15.26 -11.57 -20.75
CA SER A 45 -15.48 -13.02 -20.98
C SER A 45 -14.26 -13.88 -20.59
N GLN A 46 -13.61 -13.53 -19.48
CA GLN A 46 -12.40 -14.17 -18.93
C GLN A 46 -12.61 -14.69 -17.50
N GLU A 47 -13.83 -15.06 -17.12
CA GLU A 47 -14.23 -15.43 -15.76
C GLU A 47 -13.37 -16.55 -15.18
N LYS A 48 -13.05 -17.58 -15.98
CA LYS A 48 -12.17 -18.69 -15.57
C LYS A 48 -10.75 -18.22 -15.24
N ASN A 49 -10.22 -17.25 -15.99
CA ASN A 49 -8.89 -16.69 -15.74
C ASN A 49 -8.90 -15.79 -14.51
N ALA A 50 -9.94 -14.97 -14.35
CA ALA A 50 -10.14 -14.13 -13.18
C ALA A 50 -10.28 -14.95 -11.88
N GLY A 51 -11.09 -16.02 -11.91
CA GLY A 51 -11.25 -16.92 -10.76
C GLY A 51 -9.92 -17.55 -10.33
N ARG A 52 -9.17 -18.15 -11.26
CA ARG A 52 -7.83 -18.72 -10.95
C ARG A 52 -6.86 -17.70 -10.36
N LEU A 53 -6.87 -16.47 -10.88
CA LEU A 53 -6.03 -15.39 -10.36
C LEU A 53 -6.46 -15.02 -8.93
N VAL A 54 -7.75 -14.85 -8.67
CA VAL A 54 -8.27 -14.53 -7.33
C VAL A 54 -7.93 -15.61 -6.32
N ASP A 55 -8.11 -16.89 -6.67
CA ASP A 55 -7.76 -18.01 -5.79
C ASP A 55 -6.27 -18.01 -5.43
N THR A 56 -5.41 -17.73 -6.42
CA THR A 56 -3.96 -17.62 -6.23
C THR A 56 -3.61 -16.47 -5.28
N LEU A 57 -4.19 -15.28 -5.48
CA LEU A 57 -3.92 -14.10 -4.67
C LEU A 57 -4.46 -14.25 -3.24
N GLN A 58 -5.64 -14.84 -3.08
CA GLN A 58 -6.22 -15.13 -1.77
C GLN A 58 -5.35 -16.11 -0.99
N THR A 59 -4.88 -17.19 -1.64
CA THR A 59 -3.97 -18.18 -1.00
C THR A 59 -2.68 -17.52 -0.52
N ARG A 60 -2.11 -16.59 -1.31
CA ARG A 60 -0.91 -15.82 -0.92
C ARG A 60 -1.17 -14.93 0.30
N LEU A 61 -2.30 -14.23 0.34
CA LEU A 61 -2.71 -13.39 1.46
C LEU A 61 -2.93 -14.19 2.74
N ASP A 62 -3.60 -15.34 2.63
CA ASP A 62 -3.89 -16.22 3.76
C ASP A 62 -2.60 -16.78 4.36
N ARG A 63 -1.63 -17.15 3.52
CA ARG A 63 -0.30 -17.60 3.96
C ARG A 63 0.44 -16.54 4.77
N VAL A 64 0.40 -15.27 4.35
CA VAL A 64 1.01 -14.17 5.13
C VAL A 64 0.27 -14.00 6.45
N THR A 65 -1.06 -14.07 6.43
CA THR A 65 -1.89 -13.94 7.63
C THR A 65 -1.59 -15.06 8.64
N GLU A 66 -1.50 -16.31 8.20
CA GLU A 66 -1.18 -17.48 9.03
C GLU A 66 0.15 -17.29 9.79
N GLN A 67 1.17 -16.76 9.09
CA GLN A 67 2.51 -16.59 9.66
C GLN A 67 2.66 -15.35 10.54
N THR A 68 1.77 -14.36 10.40
CA THR A 68 1.89 -13.06 11.10
C THR A 68 0.85 -12.86 12.21
N ARG A 69 -0.27 -13.58 12.21
CA ARG A 69 -1.42 -13.34 13.12
C ARG A 69 -1.09 -13.41 14.62
N HIS A 70 -0.09 -14.19 15.01
CA HIS A 70 0.33 -14.36 16.42
C HIS A 70 1.64 -13.63 16.76
N ARG A 71 2.16 -12.83 15.83
CA ARG A 71 3.42 -12.09 16.02
C ARG A 71 3.15 -10.69 16.58
N ASN A 72 4.16 -10.14 17.23
CA ASN A 72 4.16 -8.74 17.67
C ASN A 72 4.09 -7.82 16.45
N LYS A 73 3.10 -6.93 16.39
CA LYS A 73 2.91 -6.04 15.24
C LYS A 73 3.79 -4.79 15.37
N PRO A 74 4.83 -4.60 14.54
CA PRO A 74 5.64 -3.39 14.59
C PRO A 74 4.82 -2.16 14.18
N ARG A 75 5.17 -1.00 14.74
CA ARG A 75 4.65 0.30 14.35
C ARG A 75 5.30 0.74 13.04
N VAL A 76 4.51 0.99 12.01
CA VAL A 76 4.97 1.26 10.65
C VAL A 76 4.57 2.67 10.25
N PHE A 77 5.54 3.47 9.82
CA PHE A 77 5.31 4.71 9.10
C PHE A 77 5.53 4.50 7.61
N PHE A 78 4.48 4.73 6.81
CA PHE A 78 4.57 4.64 5.35
C PHE A 78 4.73 6.04 4.75
N GLN A 79 5.84 6.31 4.09
CA GLN A 79 6.18 7.61 3.57
C GLN A 79 6.00 7.67 2.04
N LEU A 80 5.12 8.58 1.61
CA LEU A 80 4.76 8.85 0.21
C LEU A 80 5.46 10.09 -0.37
N GLY A 81 5.83 11.03 0.50
CA GLY A 81 6.49 12.28 0.13
C GLY A 81 7.53 12.68 1.17
N LEU A 82 8.51 13.48 0.75
CA LEU A 82 9.54 14.03 1.63
C LEU A 82 9.29 15.51 1.94
N GLU A 83 8.91 16.31 0.94
CA GLU A 83 8.63 17.74 1.08
C GLU A 83 7.33 18.09 0.33
N PRO A 84 6.16 18.13 1.01
CA PRO A 84 5.94 17.81 2.42
C PRO A 84 6.03 16.31 2.72
N ILE A 85 6.17 15.95 4.00
CA ILE A 85 6.05 14.55 4.42
C ILE A 85 4.57 14.15 4.34
N VAL A 86 4.28 13.24 3.42
CA VAL A 86 2.93 12.68 3.19
C VAL A 86 2.96 11.20 3.58
N THR A 87 1.89 10.74 4.23
CA THR A 87 1.69 9.33 4.61
C THR A 87 0.31 8.84 4.18
N ALA A 88 0.00 7.57 4.42
CA ALA A 88 -1.30 6.98 4.14
C ALA A 88 -2.06 6.74 5.44
N GLY A 89 -3.22 7.36 5.59
CA GLY A 89 -4.09 7.26 6.76
C GLY A 89 -5.13 6.15 6.63
N ARG A 90 -6.15 6.21 7.50
CA ARG A 90 -7.21 5.19 7.58
C ARG A 90 -7.98 5.06 6.27
N GLY A 91 -8.40 3.85 5.93
CA GLY A 91 -9.25 3.58 4.77
C GLY A 91 -8.53 3.60 3.42
N THR A 92 -7.21 3.82 3.41
CA THR A 92 -6.39 3.63 2.22
C THR A 92 -6.01 2.16 2.03
N LEU A 93 -5.80 1.76 0.77
CA LEU A 93 -5.26 0.43 0.46
C LEU A 93 -3.90 0.19 1.11
N ILE A 94 -3.07 1.24 1.20
CA ILE A 94 -1.75 1.18 1.87
C ILE A 94 -1.92 0.84 3.36
N ASN A 95 -2.89 1.46 4.04
CA ASN A 95 -3.19 1.13 5.44
C ASN A 95 -3.54 -0.36 5.59
N GLU A 96 -4.43 -0.88 4.74
CA GLU A 96 -4.77 -2.30 4.83
C GLU A 96 -3.59 -3.21 4.50
N VAL A 97 -2.73 -2.85 3.53
CA VAL A 97 -1.53 -3.64 3.23
C VAL A 97 -0.59 -3.72 4.43
N ILE A 98 -0.41 -2.62 5.18
CA ILE A 98 0.37 -2.63 6.43
C ILE A 98 -0.24 -3.62 7.43
N GLU A 99 -1.57 -3.59 7.60
CA GLU A 99 -2.27 -4.46 8.53
C GLU A 99 -2.20 -5.94 8.11
N ARG A 100 -2.37 -6.23 6.81
CA ARG A 100 -2.27 -7.58 6.23
C ARG A 100 -0.86 -8.15 6.27
N ALA A 101 0.16 -7.30 6.19
CA ALA A 101 1.55 -7.68 6.39
C ALA A 101 1.91 -7.92 7.87
N GLY A 102 0.96 -7.71 8.80
CA GLY A 102 1.17 -7.93 10.23
C GLY A 102 1.81 -6.75 10.95
N GLY A 103 1.67 -5.53 10.44
CA GLY A 103 2.09 -4.30 11.10
C GLY A 103 0.91 -3.50 11.68
N VAL A 104 1.23 -2.36 12.31
CA VAL A 104 0.26 -1.33 12.71
C VAL A 104 0.67 -0.01 12.08
N ASN A 105 -0.23 0.62 11.31
CA ASN A 105 0.03 1.93 10.73
C ASN A 105 0.00 3.03 11.81
N VAL A 106 1.07 3.80 11.95
CA VAL A 106 1.11 4.92 12.90
C VAL A 106 0.12 6.03 12.54
N ALA A 107 -0.26 6.15 11.27
CA ALA A 107 -1.27 7.08 10.78
C ALA A 107 -2.67 6.44 10.64
N GLY A 108 -2.86 5.19 11.11
CA GLY A 108 -4.11 4.43 10.92
C GLY A 108 -5.34 5.00 11.65
N ALA A 109 -5.15 5.94 12.57
CA ALA A 109 -6.23 6.67 13.24
C ALA A 109 -6.60 7.99 12.54
N ASP A 110 -5.79 8.46 11.60
CA ASP A 110 -6.06 9.70 10.86
C ASP A 110 -7.23 9.50 9.89
N MET A 111 -8.18 10.42 9.89
CA MET A 111 -9.36 10.35 9.03
C MET A 111 -9.07 10.83 7.60
N ALA A 112 -8.00 11.59 7.39
CA ALA A 112 -7.55 11.94 6.05
C ALA A 112 -6.85 10.73 5.41
N ASN A 113 -7.14 10.48 4.13
CA ASN A 113 -6.50 9.38 3.39
C ASN A 113 -4.99 9.62 3.22
N TYR A 114 -4.57 10.86 2.96
CA TYR A 114 -3.17 11.21 2.71
C TYR A 114 -2.74 12.44 3.52
N PRO A 115 -2.64 12.30 4.86
CA PRO A 115 -2.33 13.42 5.74
C PRO A 115 -0.86 13.85 5.58
N ARG A 116 -0.62 15.12 5.88
CA ARG A 116 0.72 15.69 5.99
C ARG A 116 1.16 15.63 7.45
N TYR A 117 2.38 15.15 7.68
CA TYR A 117 2.96 15.07 9.01
C TYR A 117 4.16 16.01 9.13
N SER A 118 4.42 16.51 10.33
CA SER A 118 5.71 17.12 10.67
C SER A 118 6.70 16.03 11.08
N ALA A 119 7.99 16.35 11.08
CA ALA A 119 9.02 15.44 11.57
C ALA A 119 8.77 15.09 13.05
N GLU A 120 8.42 16.08 13.87
CA GLU A 120 8.12 15.95 15.29
C GLU A 120 6.94 15.02 15.55
N GLY A 121 5.88 15.13 14.74
CA GLY A 121 4.72 14.23 14.83
C GLY A 121 5.10 12.77 14.59
N ILE A 122 6.04 12.50 13.69
CA ILE A 122 6.51 11.14 13.40
C ILE A 122 7.46 10.64 14.51
N ILE A 123 8.33 11.51 15.04
CA ILE A 123 9.19 11.18 16.18
C ILE A 123 8.34 10.78 17.39
N GLY A 124 7.32 11.58 17.71
CA GLY A 124 6.36 11.29 18.78
C GLY A 124 5.57 9.99 18.53
N ALA A 125 5.29 9.66 17.27
CA ALA A 125 4.68 8.38 16.92
C ALA A 125 5.65 7.18 17.03
N SER A 126 6.96 7.40 17.13
CA SER A 126 7.97 6.37 17.39
C SER A 126 7.81 5.10 16.54
N PRO A 127 7.89 5.18 15.20
CA PRO A 127 7.78 4.01 14.34
C PRO A 127 8.98 3.07 14.52
N ASP A 128 8.69 1.77 14.56
CA ASP A 128 9.68 0.70 14.52
C ASP A 128 10.27 0.50 13.12
N ILE A 129 9.48 0.85 12.10
CA ILE A 129 9.80 0.64 10.69
C ILE A 129 9.32 1.85 9.88
N ILE A 130 10.16 2.32 8.96
CA ILE A 130 9.78 3.29 7.93
C ILE A 130 9.82 2.58 6.58
N VAL A 131 8.72 2.62 5.83
CA VAL A 131 8.63 2.13 4.46
C VAL A 131 8.45 3.33 3.54
N PHE A 132 9.27 3.45 2.50
CA PHE A 132 9.23 4.57 1.56
C PHE A 132 8.85 4.12 0.15
N ALA A 133 7.81 4.76 -0.41
CA ALA A 133 7.38 4.60 -1.79
C ALA A 133 6.91 5.95 -2.33
N PRO A 134 7.73 6.68 -3.11
CA PRO A 134 7.36 8.02 -3.51
C PRO A 134 6.17 8.02 -4.48
N MET A 135 5.29 9.02 -4.38
CA MET A 135 4.18 9.20 -5.35
C MET A 135 4.67 9.71 -6.71
N ILE A 136 5.73 10.51 -6.72
CA ILE A 136 6.36 11.09 -7.90
C ILE A 136 7.82 10.62 -7.90
N ASN A 137 8.39 10.33 -9.07
CA ASN A 137 9.77 9.86 -9.18
C ASN A 137 10.84 10.94 -8.83
N ASP A 138 10.45 11.99 -8.11
CA ASP A 138 11.26 13.15 -7.75
C ASP A 138 12.17 12.89 -6.54
N ASN A 139 11.74 12.04 -5.62
CA ASN A 139 12.44 11.78 -4.37
C ASN A 139 13.12 10.41 -4.37
N LYS A 140 14.46 10.43 -4.47
CA LYS A 140 15.29 9.22 -4.35
C LYS A 140 15.31 8.73 -2.91
N PHE A 141 15.32 7.41 -2.71
CA PHE A 141 15.42 6.78 -1.40
C PHE A 141 16.60 7.30 -0.55
N GLU A 142 17.71 7.69 -1.19
CA GLU A 142 18.87 8.28 -0.50
C GLU A 142 18.58 9.63 0.15
N ALA A 143 17.66 10.44 -0.40
CA ALA A 143 17.24 11.69 0.23
C ALA A 143 16.46 11.42 1.52
N VAL A 144 15.57 10.43 1.52
CA VAL A 144 14.82 9.99 2.69
C VAL A 144 15.73 9.45 3.78
N LYS A 145 16.72 8.61 3.42
CA LYS A 145 17.74 8.16 4.38
C LYS A 145 18.50 9.34 4.98
N ARG A 146 18.90 10.33 4.16
CA ARG A 146 19.63 11.51 4.64
C ARG A 146 18.79 12.35 5.59
N PHE A 147 17.52 12.55 5.29
CA PHE A 147 16.57 13.23 6.16
C PHE A 147 16.47 12.54 7.52
N TRP A 148 16.21 11.24 7.52
CA TRP A 148 16.01 10.48 8.76
C TRP A 148 17.28 10.31 9.60
N LYS A 149 18.48 10.43 9.01
CA LYS A 149 19.75 10.43 9.77
C LYS A 149 19.84 11.55 10.81
N ASN A 150 19.09 12.63 10.64
CA ASN A 150 19.04 13.73 11.60
C ASN A 150 18.23 13.41 12.87
N PHE A 151 17.52 12.27 12.89
CA PHE A 151 16.62 11.87 13.98
C PHE A 151 16.99 10.47 14.52
N PRO A 152 18.20 10.29 15.09
CA PRO A 152 18.68 8.98 15.56
C PRO A 152 17.87 8.37 16.71
N GLU A 153 17.04 9.17 17.38
CA GLU A 153 16.12 8.77 18.45
C GLU A 153 14.93 7.95 17.94
N VAL A 154 14.57 8.07 16.66
CA VAL A 154 13.47 7.31 16.07
C VAL A 154 13.84 5.81 16.02
N PRO A 155 13.00 4.88 16.54
CA PRO A 155 13.35 3.46 16.60
C PRO A 155 13.73 2.85 15.25
N ALA A 156 13.00 3.20 14.18
CA ALA A 156 13.32 2.78 12.81
C ALA A 156 14.73 3.24 12.36
N VAL A 157 15.15 4.45 12.73
CA VAL A 157 16.47 4.99 12.37
C VAL A 157 17.56 4.29 13.16
N LYS A 158 17.39 4.23 14.49
CA LYS A 158 18.31 3.57 15.42
C LYS A 158 18.59 2.11 15.02
N ASN A 159 17.54 1.39 14.64
CA ASN A 159 17.60 -0.03 14.30
C ASN A 159 17.82 -0.28 12.79
N ARG A 160 18.07 0.77 11.99
CA ARG A 160 18.30 0.68 10.53
C ARG A 160 17.15 0.01 9.75
N ARG A 161 15.91 0.21 10.20
CA ARG A 161 14.68 -0.35 9.60
C ARG A 161 13.95 0.68 8.73
N ILE A 162 14.68 1.25 7.77
CA ILE A 162 14.14 2.13 6.74
C ILE A 162 14.25 1.38 5.41
N HIS A 163 13.12 1.06 4.79
CA HIS A 163 13.06 0.18 3.62
C HIS A 163 12.42 0.90 2.42
N PRO A 164 12.98 0.77 1.21
CA PRO A 164 12.28 1.18 0.00
C PRO A 164 11.32 0.07 -0.42
N ILE A 165 10.19 0.45 -0.99
CA ILE A 165 9.35 -0.47 -1.76
C ILE A 165 9.02 0.16 -3.10
N ASN A 166 8.93 -0.67 -4.15
CA ASN A 166 8.60 -0.18 -5.47
C ASN A 166 7.17 0.39 -5.47
N ALA A 167 7.05 1.70 -5.77
CA ALA A 167 5.79 2.43 -5.83
C ALA A 167 4.75 1.75 -6.75
N ASP A 168 5.19 1.09 -7.83
CA ASP A 168 4.29 0.40 -8.75
C ASP A 168 3.59 -0.83 -8.15
N LEU A 169 4.13 -1.40 -7.06
CA LEU A 169 3.51 -2.51 -6.33
C LEU A 169 2.44 -2.03 -5.35
N ILE A 170 2.62 -0.84 -4.78
CA ILE A 170 1.88 -0.41 -3.58
C ILE A 170 0.97 0.81 -3.80
N ASN A 171 1.32 1.72 -4.70
CA ASN A 171 0.55 2.95 -4.96
C ASN A 171 -0.60 2.74 -5.96
N ARG A 172 -0.82 1.50 -6.42
CA ARG A 172 -1.86 1.16 -7.40
C ARG A 172 -2.68 -0.02 -6.92
N ALA A 173 -4.00 0.12 -6.98
CA ALA A 173 -4.93 -0.98 -6.71
C ALA A 173 -4.92 -2.00 -7.86
N SER A 174 -3.97 -2.94 -7.80
CA SER A 174 -3.70 -3.93 -8.86
C SER A 174 -3.35 -5.29 -8.24
N PRO A 175 -3.31 -6.40 -9.01
CA PRO A 175 -2.88 -7.70 -8.52
C PRO A 175 -1.50 -7.70 -7.82
N ARG A 176 -0.64 -6.73 -8.16
CA ARG A 176 0.70 -6.59 -7.55
C ARG A 176 0.69 -6.10 -6.10
N ILE A 177 -0.46 -5.66 -5.59
CA ILE A 177 -0.61 -5.28 -4.18
C ILE A 177 -0.31 -6.45 -3.24
N PHE A 178 -0.57 -7.69 -3.70
CA PHE A 178 -0.26 -8.90 -2.94
C PHE A 178 1.25 -9.18 -2.89
N ASP A 179 2.00 -8.78 -3.91
CA ASP A 179 3.47 -8.77 -3.85
C ASP A 179 3.95 -7.77 -2.78
N ALA A 180 3.28 -6.61 -2.68
CA ALA A 180 3.61 -5.61 -1.67
C ALA A 180 3.33 -6.09 -0.24
N VAL A 181 2.21 -6.80 -0.02
CA VAL A 181 1.89 -7.45 1.26
C VAL A 181 3.02 -8.40 1.68
N GLU A 182 3.46 -9.26 0.76
CA GLU A 182 4.53 -10.23 1.04
C GLU A 182 5.88 -9.54 1.34
N ILE A 183 6.27 -8.55 0.54
CA ILE A 183 7.51 -7.79 0.75
C ILE A 183 7.47 -7.05 2.10
N MET A 184 6.35 -6.41 2.43
CA MET A 184 6.21 -5.69 3.70
C MET A 184 6.20 -6.66 4.88
N ALA A 185 5.58 -7.83 4.74
CA ALA A 185 5.62 -8.84 5.79
C ALA A 185 7.05 -9.30 6.09
N LEU A 186 7.92 -9.43 5.08
CA LEU A 186 9.35 -9.72 5.26
C LEU A 186 10.11 -8.56 5.91
N PHE A 187 9.75 -7.30 5.63
CA PHE A 187 10.31 -6.16 6.36
C PHE A 187 9.92 -6.18 7.84
N PHE A 188 8.71 -6.62 8.14
CA PHE A 188 8.12 -6.58 9.48
C PHE A 188 8.60 -7.75 10.33
N HIS A 189 8.62 -8.94 9.74
CA HIS A 189 8.89 -10.25 10.35
C HIS A 189 9.90 -11.03 9.49
N PRO A 190 11.22 -10.74 9.57
CA PRO A 190 12.23 -11.30 8.65
C PRO A 190 12.37 -12.83 8.67
N ASP A 191 11.81 -13.49 9.67
CA ASP A 191 11.89 -14.94 9.90
C ASP A 191 10.70 -15.73 9.33
N ILE A 192 9.72 -15.06 8.70
CA ILE A 192 8.64 -15.75 7.99
C ILE A 192 9.12 -16.33 6.65
N ASN A 193 8.49 -17.41 6.21
CA ASN A 193 8.78 -18.06 4.93
C ASN A 193 7.70 -17.73 3.89
N ILE A 194 8.03 -16.83 2.98
CA ILE A 194 7.22 -16.55 1.80
C ILE A 194 7.89 -17.26 0.62
N SER A 195 7.56 -18.55 0.44
CA SER A 195 8.05 -19.33 -0.71
C SER A 195 7.59 -18.67 -2.02
N ARG A 196 8.50 -18.49 -2.97
CA ARG A 196 8.17 -18.05 -4.33
C ARG A 196 7.75 -19.24 -5.18
#